data_AF-A0A1J3FHS2-F1
#
_entry.id   AF-A0A1J3FHS2-F1
#
_cell.length_a   1.000
_cell.length_b   1.000
_cell.length_c   1.000
_cell.angle_alpha   90.00
_cell.angle_beta   90.00
_cell.angle_gamma   90.00
#
_symmetry.space_group_name_H-M   'P 1'
#
loop_
_entity.id
_entity.type
_entity.pdbx_description
1 polymer ?
#
loop_
_entity_poly.entity_id
_entity_poly.type
_entity_poly.pdbx_seq_one_letter_code
_entity_poly.pdbx_strand_id
1 'polypeptide(L)'
;ICSTTRANGVSADYLKCKLFSFSLGDKALRWLKSRPAHSITTWDEYKAAFINHFYTKQRSISVRNKISGFRQGATESFYEALDRFKEYIRDCPNHGFKDGNLWNIF
;
A
#
# COMPACT_ATOMS: atom_id res chain seq x y z
N ILE A 1 -10.37 -24.91 4.70
CA ILE A 1 -10.71 -23.64 4.01
C ILE A 1 -12.00 -23.14 4.65
N CYS A 2 -11.94 -22.06 5.43
CA CYS A 2 -13.10 -21.55 6.16
C CYS A 2 -13.93 -20.67 5.21
N SER A 3 -15.12 -21.14 4.85
CA SER A 3 -16.09 -20.39 4.06
C SER A 3 -16.82 -19.43 4.99
N THR A 4 -16.37 -18.18 5.06
CA THR A 4 -17.09 -17.14 5.80
C THR A 4 -18.49 -17.00 5.20
N THR A 5 -19.48 -17.33 6.02
CA THR A 5 -20.87 -17.55 5.66
C THR A 5 -21.42 -16.38 4.83
N ARG A 6 -21.93 -16.70 3.64
CA ARG A 6 -22.76 -15.78 2.84
C ARG A 6 -24.04 -15.52 3.63
N ALA A 7 -24.06 -14.44 4.42
CA ALA A 7 -25.30 -13.89 4.94
C ALA A 7 -26.10 -13.33 3.74
N ASN A 8 -27.22 -13.96 3.43
CA ASN A 8 -28.37 -13.45 2.67
C ASN A 8 -28.08 -12.26 1.71
N GLY A 9 -27.57 -12.54 0.51
CA GLY A 9 -27.53 -11.54 -0.58
C GLY A 9 -26.50 -10.42 -0.45
N VAL A 10 -25.62 -10.45 0.57
CA VAL A 10 -24.54 -9.46 0.72
C VAL A 10 -23.38 -9.78 -0.21
N SER A 11 -22.94 -8.80 -1.02
CA SER A 11 -21.81 -8.98 -1.94
C SER A 11 -20.49 -9.17 -1.18
N ALA A 12 -19.58 -9.98 -1.74
CA ALA A 12 -18.26 -10.20 -1.16
C ALA A 12 -17.46 -8.88 -1.04
N ASP A 13 -17.66 -7.96 -1.98
CA ASP A 13 -17.04 -6.64 -1.95
C ASP A 13 -17.58 -5.77 -0.82
N TYR A 14 -18.88 -5.80 -0.57
CA TYR A 14 -19.46 -5.12 0.58
C TYR A 14 -18.86 -5.64 1.90
N LEU A 15 -18.72 -6.96 2.03
CA LEU A 15 -18.11 -7.56 3.21
C LEU A 15 -16.65 -7.13 3.39
N LYS A 16 -15.85 -7.13 2.31
CA LYS A 16 -14.45 -6.65 2.34
C LYS A 16 -14.36 -5.18 2.75
N CYS A 17 -15.17 -4.31 2.15
CA CYS A 17 -15.23 -2.89 2.51
C CYS A 17 -15.59 -2.69 3.98
N LYS A 18 -16.60 -3.44 4.47
CA LYS A 18 -17.05 -3.36 5.85
C LYS A 18 -15.98 -3.84 6.82
N LEU A 19 -15.36 -4.99 6.57
CA LEU A 19 -14.30 -5.53 7.41
C LEU A 19 -13.07 -4.61 7.44
N PHE A 20 -12.67 -4.07 6.29
CA PHE A 20 -11.55 -3.14 6.21
C PHE A 20 -11.83 -1.83 6.97
N SER A 21 -13.07 -1.35 7.03
CA SER A 21 -13.39 -0.17 7.84
C SER A 21 -13.06 -0.33 9.33
N PHE A 22 -13.08 -1.57 9.86
CA PHE A 22 -12.70 -1.86 11.24
C PHE A 22 -11.18 -1.87 11.47
N SER A 23 -10.36 -2.05 10.42
CA SER A 23 -8.89 -1.97 10.55
C SER A 23 -8.36 -0.54 10.47
N LEU A 24 -9.20 0.45 10.17
CA LEU A 24 -8.79 1.84 10.04
C LEU A 24 -8.77 2.58 11.38
N GLY A 25 -7.63 3.18 11.69
CA GLY A 25 -7.48 4.10 12.83
C GLY A 25 -7.98 5.52 12.53
N ASP A 26 -8.29 6.27 13.59
CA ASP A 26 -8.72 7.68 13.66
C ASP A 26 -8.88 8.43 12.32
N LYS A 27 -7.76 8.91 11.76
CA LYS A 27 -7.75 9.78 10.58
C LYS A 27 -8.28 9.06 9.34
N ALA A 28 -7.92 7.78 9.19
CA ALA A 28 -8.37 6.94 8.08
C ALA A 28 -9.86 6.62 8.16
N LEU A 29 -10.35 6.31 9.37
CA LEU A 29 -11.76 6.05 9.59
C LEU A 29 -12.62 7.31 9.41
N ARG A 30 -12.15 8.47 9.89
CA ARG A 30 -12.85 9.76 9.72
C ARG A 30 -12.96 10.15 8.24
N TRP A 31 -11.87 10.02 7.47
CA TRP A 31 -11.90 10.22 6.02
C TRP A 31 -12.90 9.30 5.34
N LEU A 32 -12.92 8.02 5.71
CA LEU A 32 -13.85 7.07 5.12
C LEU A 32 -15.30 7.50 5.38
N LYS A 33 -15.61 7.87 6.63
CA LYS A 33 -16.95 8.31 7.07
C LYS A 33 -17.37 9.64 6.45
N SER A 34 -16.44 10.52 6.08
CA SER A 34 -16.77 11.80 5.44
C SER A 34 -17.11 11.69 3.95
N ARG A 35 -16.97 10.49 3.35
CA ARG A 35 -17.32 10.29 1.94
C ARG A 35 -18.82 10.12 1.75
N PRO A 36 -19.38 10.50 0.59
CA PRO A 36 -20.78 10.25 0.28
C PRO A 36 -21.12 8.75 0.35
N ALA A 37 -22.29 8.43 0.90
CA ALA A 37 -22.84 7.08 0.85
C ALA A 37 -22.91 6.60 -0.61
N HIS A 38 -22.61 5.32 -0.85
CA HIS A 38 -22.58 4.71 -2.19
C HIS A 38 -21.50 5.23 -3.16
N SER A 39 -20.56 6.08 -2.72
CA SER A 39 -19.47 6.56 -3.58
C SER A 39 -18.40 5.51 -3.93
N ILE A 40 -18.44 4.33 -3.29
CA ILE A 40 -17.61 3.18 -3.64
C ILE A 40 -18.48 1.95 -3.57
N THR A 41 -18.58 1.23 -4.69
CA THR A 41 -19.45 0.06 -4.78
C THR A 41 -18.66 -1.25 -4.89
N THR A 42 -17.39 -1.17 -5.25
CA THR A 42 -16.49 -2.33 -5.40
C THR A 42 -15.30 -2.23 -4.47
N TRP A 43 -14.70 -3.38 -4.15
CA TRP A 43 -13.50 -3.43 -3.31
C TRP A 43 -12.28 -2.76 -4.00
N ASP A 44 -12.20 -2.80 -5.33
CA ASP A 44 -11.08 -2.22 -6.08
C ASP A 44 -11.11 -0.69 -6.09
N GLU A 45 -12.27 -0.08 -6.32
CA GLU A 45 -12.46 1.37 -6.16
C GLU A 45 -12.11 1.83 -4.74
N TYR A 46 -12.47 1.00 -3.74
CA TYR A 46 -12.19 1.27 -2.34
C TYR A 46 -10.69 1.39 -2.08
N LYS A 47 -9.95 0.34 -2.47
CA LYS A 47 -8.49 0.31 -2.32
C LYS A 47 -7.83 1.45 -3.07
N ALA A 48 -8.23 1.69 -4.32
CA ALA A 48 -7.64 2.74 -5.15
C ALA A 48 -7.82 4.12 -4.51
N ALA A 49 -9.02 4.44 -4.01
CA ALA A 49 -9.29 5.71 -3.36
C ALA A 49 -8.55 5.85 -2.02
N PHE A 50 -8.45 4.77 -1.24
CA PHE A 50 -7.69 4.76 0.01
C PHE A 50 -6.20 5.04 -0.25
N ILE A 51 -5.61 4.33 -1.20
CA ILE A 51 -4.21 4.52 -1.61
C ILE A 51 -4.02 5.95 -2.14
N ASN A 52 -4.89 6.45 -3.02
CA ASN A 52 -4.74 7.81 -3.54
C ASN A 52 -4.85 8.90 -2.47
N HIS A 53 -5.64 8.69 -1.40
CA HIS A 53 -5.80 9.69 -0.35
C HIS A 53 -4.67 9.64 0.70
N PHE A 54 -4.27 8.44 1.14
CA PHE A 54 -3.28 8.29 2.22
C PHE A 54 -1.86 8.04 1.73
N TYR A 55 -1.70 7.48 0.54
CA TYR A 55 -0.42 7.26 -0.10
C TYR A 55 -0.14 8.40 -1.06
N THR A 56 0.48 9.46 -0.55
CA THR A 56 0.72 10.66 -1.35
C THR A 56 1.68 10.37 -2.51
N LYS A 57 1.45 11.01 -3.67
CA LYS A 57 2.40 11.00 -4.79
C LYS A 57 3.81 11.38 -4.33
N GLN A 58 3.92 12.31 -3.38
CA GLN A 58 5.18 12.71 -2.76
C GLN A 58 5.89 11.55 -2.04
N ARG A 59 5.17 10.71 -1.28
CA ARG A 59 5.74 9.52 -0.65
C ARG A 59 6.26 8.54 -1.69
N SER A 60 5.50 8.30 -2.76
CA SER A 60 5.94 7.45 -3.88
C SER A 60 7.19 7.99 -4.56
N ILE A 61 7.26 9.30 -4.85
CA ILE A 61 8.42 9.94 -5.45
C ILE A 61 9.64 9.87 -4.51
N SER A 62 9.45 10.14 -3.22
CA SER A 62 10.53 10.07 -2.23
C SER A 62 11.15 8.68 -2.16
N VAL A 63 10.33 7.63 -2.05
CA VAL A 63 10.83 6.25 -2.01
C VAL A 63 11.47 5.86 -3.34
N ARG A 64 10.90 6.26 -4.50
CA ARG A 64 11.52 6.05 -5.81
C ARG A 64 12.92 6.67 -5.90
N ASN A 65 13.08 7.90 -5.42
CA ASN A 65 14.38 8.58 -5.40
C ASN A 65 15.39 7.88 -4.47
N LYS A 66 14.92 7.35 -3.34
CA LYS A 66 15.76 6.55 -2.43
C LYS A 66 16.22 5.23 -3.06
N ILE A 67 15.36 4.60 -3.87
CA ILE A 67 15.73 3.42 -4.66
C ILE A 67 16.77 3.83 -5.71
N SER A 68 16.47 4.77 -6.62
CA SER A 68 17.37 5.11 -7.73
C SER A 68 18.71 5.70 -7.30
N GLY A 69 18.75 6.38 -6.15
CA GLY A 69 19.95 6.97 -5.59
C GLY A 69 20.59 6.12 -4.49
N PHE A 70 20.21 4.83 -4.38
CA PHE A 70 20.71 3.99 -3.31
C PHE A 70 22.23 3.88 -3.36
N ARG A 71 22.84 4.00 -2.19
CA ARG A 71 24.26 3.75 -1.96
C ARG A 71 24.41 3.12 -0.58
N GLN A 72 25.29 2.12 -0.50
CA GLN A 72 25.75 1.58 0.77
C GLN A 72 26.51 2.67 1.54
N GLY A 73 26.21 2.82 2.82
CA GLY A 73 26.93 3.75 3.70
C GLY A 73 28.37 3.28 3.97
N ALA A 74 29.29 4.21 4.23
CA ALA A 74 30.70 3.89 4.45
C ALA A 74 30.96 2.95 5.63
N THR A 75 30.06 2.93 6.62
CA THR A 75 30.13 2.06 7.81
C THR A 75 29.01 1.02 7.85
N GLU A 76 28.18 0.95 6.81
CA GLU A 76 27.04 0.03 6.72
C GLU A 76 27.53 -1.32 6.19
N SER A 77 27.15 -2.42 6.84
CA SER A 77 27.45 -3.75 6.30
C SER A 77 26.62 -4.03 5.04
N PHE A 78 27.08 -4.97 4.21
CA PHE A 78 26.33 -5.39 3.02
C PHE A 78 24.91 -5.86 3.37
N TYR A 79 24.77 -6.59 4.48
CA TYR A 79 23.48 -7.12 4.91
C TYR A 79 22.51 -6.01 5.32
N GLU A 80 22.98 -5.03 6.10
CA GLU A 80 22.17 -3.87 6.50
C GLU A 80 21.74 -3.04 5.28
N ALA A 81 22.66 -2.81 4.34
CA ALA A 81 22.34 -2.12 3.09
C ALA A 81 21.28 -2.87 2.29
N LEU A 82 21.43 -4.19 2.15
CA LEU A 82 20.48 -5.03 1.43
C LEU A 82 19.11 -5.03 2.08
N ASP A 83 19.05 -5.08 3.41
CA ASP A 83 17.80 -5.03 4.16
C ASP A 83 17.09 -3.69 3.92
N ARG A 84 17.80 -2.57 4.10
CA ARG A 84 17.29 -1.22 3.83
C ARG A 84 16.79 -1.04 2.40
N PHE A 85 17.49 -1.61 1.41
CA PHE A 85 17.06 -1.57 0.02
C PHE A 85 15.74 -2.34 -0.20
N LYS A 86 15.61 -3.54 0.40
CA LYS A 86 14.37 -4.32 0.36
C LYS A 86 13.21 -3.60 1.05
N GLU A 87 13.47 -2.88 2.15
CA GLU A 87 12.46 -2.07 2.80
C GLU A 87 11.90 -0.98 1.88
N TYR A 88 12.75 -0.30 1.11
CA TYR A 88 12.30 0.71 0.14
C TYR A 88 11.42 0.11 -0.97
N ILE A 89 11.75 -1.09 -1.45
CA ILE A 89 10.94 -1.81 -2.43
C ILE A 89 9.55 -2.14 -1.85
N ARG A 90 9.52 -2.68 -0.63
CA ARG A 90 8.28 -3.03 0.08
C ARG A 90 7.40 -1.82 0.37
N ASP A 91 8.02 -0.69 0.73
CA ASP A 91 7.31 0.55 1.07
C ASP A 91 6.63 1.19 -0.13
N CYS A 92 7.14 0.97 -1.35
CA CYS A 92 6.57 1.52 -2.57
C CYS A 92 6.35 0.43 -3.63
N PRO A 93 5.34 -0.44 -3.50
CA PRO A 93 5.09 -1.53 -4.46
C PRO A 93 4.83 -1.05 -5.90
N ASN A 94 4.45 0.23 -6.08
CA ASN A 94 4.34 0.89 -7.39
C ASN A 94 5.58 1.72 -7.75
N HIS A 95 6.79 1.29 -7.35
CA HIS A 95 8.04 2.04 -7.56
C HIS A 95 8.39 2.24 -9.04
N GLY A 96 7.89 1.37 -9.94
CA GLY A 96 8.02 1.53 -11.39
C GLY A 96 9.34 1.00 -11.98
N PHE A 97 10.09 0.21 -11.20
CA PHE A 97 11.29 -0.49 -11.65
C PHE A 97 10.97 -1.96 -11.90
N LYS A 98 11.59 -2.57 -12.91
CA LYS A 98 11.54 -4.02 -13.11
C LYS A 98 12.51 -4.70 -12.14
N ASP A 99 12.23 -5.95 -11.77
CA ASP A 99 13.06 -6.70 -10.81
C ASP A 99 14.54 -6.78 -11.22
N GLY A 100 14.82 -7.01 -12.51
CA GLY A 100 16.20 -7.01 -13.01
C GLY A 100 16.90 -5.65 -12.91
N ASN A 101 16.16 -4.54 -12.93
CA ASN A 101 16.75 -3.21 -12.77
C ASN A 101 17.03 -2.88 -11.30
N LEU A 102 16.29 -3.46 -10.36
CA LEU A 102 16.50 -3.22 -8.93
C LEU A 102 17.87 -3.74 -8.47
N TRP A 103 18.28 -4.92 -8.93
CA TRP A 103 19.59 -5.49 -8.59
C TRP A 103 20.77 -4.80 -9.27
N ASN A 104 20.54 -4.06 -10.35
CA ASN A 104 21.56 -3.22 -10.96
C ASN A 104 21.72 -1.88 -10.22
N ILE A 105 20.72 -1.50 -9.41
CA ILE A 105 20.73 -0.26 -8.62
C ILE A 105 21.37 -0.49 -7.25
N PHE A 106 21.14 -1.65 -6.64
CA PHE A 106 21.81 -2.07 -5.40
C PHE A 106 23.30 -2.31 -5.63
#